data_AF-A0A2G8LHD8-F1
#
_entry.id   AF-A0A2G8LHD8-F1
#
_cell.length_a   1.000
_cell.length_b   1.000
_cell.length_c   1.000
_cell.angle_alpha   90.00
_cell.angle_beta   90.00
_cell.angle_gamma   90.00
#
_symmetry.space_group_name_H-M   'P 1'
#
loop_
_entity.id
_entity.type
_entity.pdbx_description
1 polymer ?
#
loop_
_entity_poly.entity_id
_entity_poly.type
_entity_poly.pdbx_seq_one_letter_code
_entity_poly.pdbx_strand_id
1 'polypeptide(L)'
;MFASSLVIESQGSNFDDDDYFYPSQDTYGPVKARDVKELNQFAGIYSVKSTLTADQTNKGKYLAKRIKTSKMKKKETKATKPKLVELYQFRGFDNKKLTPLPDLDSAITILMRVTDAQRSLDKKPHYKEEFKRLFHSKMSEAVLIDSFWWFFLNRYHPSKMVQPKLFNRIAHNYVKLLLSANHPKYRDVFFQGYADLLAQGMYAAFCAAFPDSWRQFQGISSVEYAT
;
A
#
# COMPACT_ATOMS: atom_id res chain seq x y z
N MET A 1 23.39 -54.72 2.94
CA MET A 1 23.11 -53.29 2.75
C MET A 1 22.24 -52.85 3.91
N PHE A 2 22.75 -51.92 4.72
CA PHE A 2 22.19 -51.56 6.03
C PHE A 2 20.90 -50.75 5.88
N ALA A 3 19.87 -51.12 6.65
CA ALA A 3 18.67 -50.34 6.86
C ALA A 3 18.94 -49.34 7.99
N SER A 4 19.00 -48.05 7.68
CA SER A 4 19.10 -46.99 8.67
C SER A 4 17.70 -46.44 8.97
N SER A 5 17.16 -46.79 10.13
CA SER A 5 16.01 -46.10 10.70
C SER A 5 16.44 -44.70 11.13
N LEU A 6 15.83 -43.66 10.57
CA LEU A 6 16.03 -42.29 11.04
C LEU A 6 15.13 -42.07 12.26
N VAL A 7 15.72 -42.19 13.45
CA VAL A 7 15.13 -41.71 14.70
C VAL A 7 15.45 -40.22 14.77
N ILE A 8 14.43 -39.37 14.72
CA ILE A 8 14.60 -37.94 15.00
C ILE A 8 14.29 -37.73 16.47
N GLU A 9 15.34 -37.61 17.28
CA GLU A 9 15.25 -37.15 18.66
C GLU A 9 14.87 -35.65 18.68
N SER A 10 13.74 -35.36 19.34
CA SER A 10 13.29 -34.01 19.65
C SER A 10 14.06 -33.48 20.85
N GLN A 11 15.11 -32.68 20.61
CA GLN A 11 15.73 -31.87 21.66
C GLN A 11 14.91 -30.58 21.84
N GLY A 12 13.95 -30.64 22.76
CA GLY A 12 13.25 -29.45 23.25
C GLY A 12 14.22 -28.61 24.06
N SER A 13 14.50 -27.39 23.60
CA SER A 13 15.18 -26.40 24.45
C SER A 13 14.16 -25.86 25.45
N ASN A 14 14.32 -26.27 26.70
CA ASN A 14 13.78 -25.57 27.85
C ASN A 14 14.40 -24.17 27.85
N PHE A 15 13.57 -23.15 27.62
CA PHE A 15 13.90 -21.79 28.02
C PHE A 15 13.16 -21.52 29.32
N ASP A 16 13.95 -21.33 30.36
CA ASP A 16 13.52 -21.01 31.72
C ASP A 16 12.67 -19.74 31.76
N ASP A 17 11.70 -19.75 32.68
CA ASP A 17 10.83 -18.64 33.03
C ASP A 17 11.64 -17.49 33.63
N ASP A 18 11.89 -16.44 32.84
CA ASP A 18 12.36 -15.15 33.36
C ASP A 18 11.19 -14.20 33.62
N ASP A 19 11.01 -13.90 34.90
CA ASP A 19 10.02 -13.04 35.53
C ASP A 19 10.21 -11.57 35.10
N TYR A 20 9.40 -11.09 34.14
CA TYR A 20 9.44 -9.70 33.69
C TYR A 20 8.36 -8.83 34.37
N PHE A 21 8.85 -8.00 35.27
CA PHE A 21 8.19 -6.88 35.93
C PHE A 21 7.47 -5.93 34.94
N TYR A 22 6.15 -5.79 35.07
CA TYR A 22 5.36 -4.75 34.38
C TYR A 22 5.49 -3.41 35.12
N PRO A 23 5.90 -2.30 34.48
CA PRO A 23 5.64 -0.97 35.00
C PRO A 23 4.24 -0.52 34.56
N SER A 24 3.40 -0.20 35.54
CA SER A 24 2.07 0.37 35.38
C SER A 24 2.06 1.69 34.62
N GLN A 25 0.99 1.91 33.84
CA GLN A 25 0.60 3.21 33.29
C GLN A 25 0.38 4.21 34.44
N ASP A 26 1.07 5.35 34.38
CA ASP A 26 0.55 6.70 34.65
C ASP A 26 1.73 7.68 34.87
N THR A 27 1.81 8.72 34.04
CA THR A 27 2.29 10.09 34.37
C THR A 27 2.55 10.90 33.09
N TYR A 28 1.49 11.48 32.52
CA TYR A 28 1.64 12.70 31.72
C TYR A 28 1.72 13.88 32.69
N GLY A 29 2.91 14.45 32.85
CA GLY A 29 3.08 15.73 33.54
C GLY A 29 2.39 16.88 32.80
N PRO A 30 2.01 17.96 33.49
CA PRO A 30 1.28 19.06 32.88
C PRO A 30 2.16 19.81 31.87
N VAL A 31 1.71 19.86 30.61
CA VAL A 31 2.30 20.70 29.56
C VAL A 31 2.18 22.16 30.00
N LYS A 32 3.33 22.85 30.13
CA LYS A 32 3.36 24.25 30.56
C LYS A 32 2.68 25.10 29.49
N ALA A 33 1.75 25.97 29.90
CA ALA A 33 0.98 26.85 29.03
C ALA A 33 1.81 27.80 28.13
N ARG A 34 3.13 27.88 28.33
CA ARG A 34 4.08 28.58 27.45
C ARG A 34 4.30 27.83 26.14
N ASP A 35 4.39 26.49 26.16
CA ASP A 35 4.71 25.68 24.99
C ASP A 35 3.56 25.66 23.97
N VAL A 36 2.30 25.71 24.45
CA VAL A 36 1.11 25.79 23.59
C VAL A 36 0.98 27.18 22.95
N LYS A 37 1.41 28.25 23.64
CA LYS A 37 1.42 29.60 23.08
C LYS A 37 2.46 29.75 21.98
N GLU A 38 3.64 29.16 22.15
CA GLU A 38 4.68 29.17 21.13
C GLU A 38 4.26 28.37 19.88
N LEU A 39 3.65 27.19 20.06
CA LEU A 39 3.12 26.40 18.93
C LEU A 39 2.06 27.19 18.12
N ASN A 40 1.17 27.90 18.83
CA ASN A 40 0.14 28.72 18.20
C ASN A 40 0.68 30.02 17.56
N GLN A 41 1.74 30.62 18.15
CA GLN A 41 2.43 31.76 17.53
C GLN A 41 3.16 31.34 16.24
N PHE A 42 3.81 30.17 16.26
CA PHE A 42 4.46 29.62 15.06
C PHE A 42 3.42 29.36 13.96
N ALA A 43 2.29 28.72 14.27
CA ALA A 43 1.23 28.45 13.28
C ALA A 43 0.66 29.74 12.63
N GLY A 44 0.53 30.82 13.40
CA GLY A 44 0.03 32.11 12.89
C GLY A 44 0.98 32.80 11.89
N ILE A 45 2.30 32.75 12.13
CA ILE A 45 3.28 33.48 11.31
C ILE A 45 3.43 32.86 9.91
N TYR A 46 3.34 31.53 9.78
CA TYR A 46 3.43 30.87 8.47
C TYR A 46 2.18 31.04 7.61
N SER A 47 1.01 31.19 8.24
CA SER A 47 -0.24 31.45 7.51
C SER A 47 -0.22 32.85 6.86
N VAL A 48 0.23 33.87 7.60
CA VAL A 48 0.24 35.27 7.15
C VAL A 48 1.33 35.54 6.10
N LYS A 49 2.51 34.89 6.19
CA LYS A 49 3.57 35.04 5.19
C LYS A 49 3.22 34.42 3.84
N SER A 50 2.43 33.35 3.80
CA SER A 50 1.99 32.73 2.54
C SER A 50 1.02 33.62 1.73
N THR A 51 0.31 34.53 2.41
CA THR A 51 -0.66 35.45 1.77
C THR A 51 -0.08 36.81 1.41
N LEU A 52 1.12 37.16 1.88
CA LEU A 52 1.72 38.50 1.70
C LEU A 52 2.92 38.55 0.73
N THR A 53 3.30 37.43 0.10
CA THR A 53 4.35 37.41 -0.95
C THR A 53 3.80 37.16 -2.34
N ALA A 54 2.58 37.62 -2.62
CA ALA A 54 2.00 37.65 -3.96
C ALA A 54 1.62 39.09 -4.34
N ASP A 55 2.65 39.92 -4.55
CA ASP A 55 2.57 41.14 -5.35
C ASP A 55 4.02 41.43 -5.82
N GLN A 56 4.36 41.80 -7.05
CA GLN A 56 3.65 42.68 -7.98
C GLN A 56 4.00 42.33 -9.44
N THR A 57 3.01 42.34 -10.34
CA THR A 57 3.14 43.07 -11.62
C THR A 57 1.75 43.43 -12.16
N ASN A 58 1.45 44.71 -12.02
CA ASN A 58 0.52 45.58 -12.76
C ASN A 58 -0.39 44.94 -13.83
N LYS A 59 -1.70 44.93 -13.57
CA LYS A 59 -2.74 45.64 -14.35
C LYS A 59 -4.14 45.26 -13.84
N GLY A 60 -4.63 46.05 -12.89
CA GLY A 60 -6.05 46.08 -12.57
C GLY A 60 -6.82 46.85 -13.65
N LYS A 61 -8.09 46.45 -13.81
CA LYS A 61 -9.15 46.95 -14.70
C LYS A 61 -9.38 46.03 -15.90
N TYR A 62 -10.66 45.88 -16.22
CA TYR A 62 -11.29 44.90 -17.12
C TYR A 62 -11.60 43.54 -16.46
N LEU A 63 -12.90 43.22 -16.48
CA LEU A 63 -13.54 41.91 -16.23
C LEU A 63 -14.30 41.73 -14.90
N ALA A 64 -14.88 42.81 -14.34
CA ALA A 64 -16.13 42.69 -13.58
C ALA A 64 -17.33 42.59 -14.54
N LYS A 65 -17.43 41.52 -15.33
CA LYS A 65 -18.70 41.07 -15.91
C LYS A 65 -18.56 39.68 -16.49
N ARG A 66 -19.51 38.82 -16.12
CA ARG A 66 -19.92 37.57 -16.79
C ARG A 66 -19.18 36.30 -16.33
N ILE A 67 -19.84 35.53 -15.47
CA ILE A 67 -20.24 34.13 -15.70
C ILE A 67 -21.47 33.84 -14.82
N LYS A 68 -22.62 33.67 -15.47
CA LYS A 68 -23.70 32.80 -14.98
C LYS A 68 -23.24 31.38 -15.27
N THR A 69 -23.25 30.46 -14.28
CA THR A 69 -23.78 29.08 -14.34
C THR A 69 -23.23 28.19 -13.22
N SER A 70 -24.10 27.27 -12.81
CA SER A 70 -23.84 26.03 -12.04
C SER A 70 -23.64 26.17 -10.53
N LYS A 71 -24.65 25.68 -9.80
CA LYS A 71 -24.55 25.25 -8.40
C LYS A 71 -23.53 24.10 -8.34
N MET A 72 -22.26 24.40 -8.06
CA MET A 72 -21.32 23.39 -7.60
C MET A 72 -21.74 22.94 -6.21
N LYS A 73 -22.19 21.68 -6.11
CA LYS A 73 -22.32 20.95 -4.84
C LYS A 73 -21.00 21.08 -4.09
N LYS A 74 -21.07 21.66 -2.88
CA LYS A 74 -20.00 21.69 -1.89
C LYS A 74 -19.65 20.24 -1.55
N LYS A 75 -18.64 19.68 -2.20
CA LYS A 75 -18.06 18.40 -1.78
C LYS A 75 -17.23 18.75 -0.55
N GLU A 76 -17.65 18.22 0.60
CA GLU A 76 -16.94 18.34 1.86
C GLU A 76 -15.46 18.01 1.62
N THR A 77 -14.61 19.02 1.80
CA THR A 77 -13.17 18.84 1.88
C THR A 77 -12.90 18.09 3.17
N LYS A 78 -12.91 16.75 3.10
CA LYS A 78 -12.26 15.92 4.11
C LYS A 78 -10.83 16.43 4.19
N ALA A 79 -10.42 16.84 5.39
CA ALA A 79 -9.07 17.34 5.68
C ALA A 79 -8.05 16.54 4.88
N THR A 80 -7.31 17.23 4.01
CA THR A 80 -6.30 16.65 3.12
C THR A 80 -5.24 16.02 3.99
N LYS A 81 -5.43 14.74 4.34
CA LYS A 81 -4.42 13.94 5.01
C LYS A 81 -3.19 14.00 4.10
N PRO A 82 -1.99 14.23 4.65
CA PRO A 82 -0.80 14.29 3.81
C PRO A 82 -0.68 12.97 3.05
N LYS A 83 -0.68 13.03 1.72
CA LYS A 83 -0.59 11.84 0.85
C LYS A 83 0.85 11.35 0.70
N LEU A 84 1.72 11.76 1.61
CA LEU A 84 3.06 11.24 1.73
C LEU A 84 2.98 9.85 2.38
N VAL A 85 3.56 8.88 1.70
CA VAL A 85 3.57 7.47 2.15
C VAL A 85 4.14 7.30 3.56
N GLU A 86 5.16 8.08 3.92
CA GLU A 86 5.84 8.03 5.23
C GLU A 86 4.95 8.42 6.41
N LEU A 87 3.95 9.28 6.17
CA LEU A 87 3.03 9.75 7.21
C LEU A 87 1.80 8.86 7.34
N TYR A 88 1.65 7.87 6.46
CA TYR A 88 0.53 6.94 6.51
C TYR A 88 0.74 5.89 7.61
N GLN A 89 -0.33 5.54 8.31
CA GLN A 89 -0.29 4.51 9.36
C GLN A 89 -1.01 3.25 8.90
N PHE A 90 -0.35 2.10 9.05
CA PHE A 90 -0.97 0.81 8.80
C PHE A 90 -2.06 0.55 9.84
N ARG A 91 -3.29 0.27 9.37
CA ARG A 91 -4.48 0.12 10.23
C ARG A 91 -4.55 -1.20 11.00
N GLY A 92 -3.57 -2.08 10.82
CA GLY A 92 -3.54 -3.40 11.43
C GLY A 92 -3.92 -4.52 10.48
N PHE A 93 -3.65 -5.74 10.94
CA PHE A 93 -3.90 -6.98 10.22
C PHE A 93 -5.05 -7.74 10.88
N ASP A 94 -5.99 -8.20 10.06
CA ASP A 94 -7.09 -9.08 10.44
C ASP A 94 -6.95 -10.38 9.64
N ASN A 95 -7.07 -11.54 10.27
CA ASN A 95 -7.01 -12.84 9.58
C ASN A 95 -8.15 -13.04 8.56
N LYS A 96 -9.34 -12.49 8.84
CA LYS A 96 -10.57 -12.75 8.07
C LYS A 96 -10.83 -11.73 6.98
N LYS A 97 -10.23 -10.54 7.09
CA LYS A 97 -10.50 -9.40 6.19
C LYS A 97 -9.20 -8.84 5.62
N LEU A 98 -9.27 -8.43 4.36
CA LEU A 98 -8.17 -7.71 3.71
C LEU A 98 -8.15 -6.27 4.19
N THR A 99 -6.97 -5.74 4.46
CA THR A 99 -6.80 -4.36 4.88
C THR A 99 -7.01 -3.45 3.66
N PRO A 100 -8.01 -2.55 3.65
CA PRO A 100 -8.35 -1.76 2.48
C PRO A 100 -7.22 -0.80 2.12
N LEU A 101 -6.93 -0.67 0.82
CA LEU A 101 -5.90 0.23 0.31
C LEU A 101 -6.23 1.70 0.61
N PRO A 102 -5.22 2.57 0.84
CA PRO A 102 -5.45 4.00 1.06
C PRO A 102 -6.06 4.66 -0.17
N ASP A 103 -7.10 5.47 0.01
CA ASP A 103 -7.73 6.29 -1.05
C ASP A 103 -8.13 5.53 -2.32
N LEU A 104 -8.25 4.20 -2.25
CA LEU A 104 -8.71 3.32 -3.33
C LEU A 104 -9.98 2.60 -2.90
N ASP A 105 -11.03 2.71 -3.71
CA ASP A 105 -12.30 2.03 -3.45
C ASP A 105 -12.21 0.51 -3.66
N SER A 106 -11.36 0.05 -4.59
CA SER A 106 -11.14 -1.37 -4.82
C SER A 106 -9.83 -1.69 -5.52
N ALA A 107 -9.15 -2.75 -5.08
CA ALA A 107 -7.96 -3.29 -5.72
C ALA A 107 -8.26 -3.88 -7.11
N ILE A 108 -9.50 -4.30 -7.38
CA ILE A 108 -9.89 -4.83 -8.68
C ILE A 108 -9.70 -3.81 -9.80
N THR A 109 -9.91 -2.51 -9.50
CA THR A 109 -9.72 -1.43 -10.47
C THR A 109 -8.26 -1.33 -10.91
N ILE A 110 -7.31 -1.61 -10.01
CA ILE A 110 -5.89 -1.66 -10.35
C ILE A 110 -5.59 -2.88 -11.23
N LEU A 111 -6.11 -4.06 -10.88
CA LEU A 111 -5.94 -5.27 -11.68
C LEU A 111 -6.53 -5.12 -13.09
N MET A 112 -7.67 -4.44 -13.23
CA MET A 112 -8.27 -4.11 -14.53
C MET A 112 -7.34 -3.20 -15.34
N ARG A 113 -6.80 -2.13 -14.75
CA ARG A 113 -5.85 -1.23 -15.44
C ARG A 113 -4.62 -1.97 -15.94
N VAL A 114 -4.06 -2.86 -15.12
CA VAL A 114 -2.90 -3.69 -15.51
C VAL A 114 -3.28 -4.63 -16.65
N THR A 115 -4.49 -5.20 -16.63
CA THR A 115 -5.00 -6.06 -17.70
C THR A 115 -5.14 -5.30 -19.02
N ASP A 116 -5.69 -4.09 -18.98
CA ASP A 116 -5.90 -3.25 -20.16
C ASP A 116 -4.56 -2.77 -20.75
N ALA A 117 -3.51 -2.67 -19.93
CA ALA A 117 -2.15 -2.40 -20.41
C ALA A 117 -1.51 -3.58 -21.17
N GLN A 118 -2.01 -4.81 -21.00
CA GLN A 118 -1.46 -6.01 -21.66
C GLN A 118 -1.98 -6.16 -23.10
N ARG A 119 -1.40 -5.39 -24.03
CA ARG A 119 -1.73 -5.45 -25.48
C ARG A 119 -1.51 -6.83 -26.11
N SER A 120 -0.67 -7.67 -25.52
CA SER A 120 -0.39 -9.03 -26.01
C SER A 120 -1.59 -9.98 -25.85
N LEU A 121 -2.51 -9.70 -24.92
CA LEU A 121 -3.70 -10.52 -24.68
C LEU A 121 -4.72 -10.41 -25.82
N ASP A 122 -4.77 -9.29 -26.54
CA ASP A 122 -5.70 -9.09 -27.65
C ASP A 122 -5.44 -10.05 -28.81
N LYS A 123 -4.20 -10.54 -28.93
CA LYS A 123 -3.81 -11.53 -29.94
C LYS A 123 -4.17 -12.97 -29.55
N LYS A 124 -4.67 -13.22 -28.33
CA LYS A 124 -4.90 -14.55 -27.75
C LYS A 124 -6.28 -14.64 -27.07
N PRO A 125 -7.39 -14.62 -27.81
CA PRO A 125 -8.74 -14.51 -27.23
C PRO A 125 -9.09 -15.64 -26.27
N HIS A 126 -8.75 -16.89 -26.60
CA HIS A 126 -9.02 -18.06 -25.73
C HIS A 126 -8.27 -18.00 -24.40
N TYR A 127 -7.03 -17.48 -24.41
CA TYR A 127 -6.24 -17.31 -23.19
C TYR A 127 -6.69 -16.08 -22.40
N LYS A 128 -7.16 -15.02 -23.09
CA LYS A 128 -7.59 -13.77 -22.47
C LYS A 128 -8.72 -13.98 -21.45
N GLU A 129 -9.65 -14.89 -21.72
CA GLU A 129 -10.74 -15.20 -20.80
C GLU A 129 -10.22 -15.86 -19.51
N GLU A 130 -9.39 -16.90 -19.63
CA GLU A 130 -8.79 -17.58 -18.49
C GLU A 130 -7.84 -16.65 -17.70
N PHE A 131 -7.07 -15.82 -18.40
CA PHE A 131 -6.23 -14.78 -17.82
C PHE A 131 -7.05 -13.85 -16.92
N LYS A 132 -8.16 -13.30 -17.44
CA LYS A 132 -9.04 -12.41 -16.67
C LYS A 132 -9.63 -13.14 -15.47
N ARG A 133 -10.10 -14.38 -15.65
CA ARG A 133 -10.64 -15.19 -14.56
C ARG A 133 -9.63 -15.39 -13.42
N LEU A 134 -8.38 -15.67 -13.74
CA LEU A 134 -7.31 -15.86 -12.75
C LEU A 134 -6.88 -14.52 -12.12
N PHE A 135 -6.55 -13.53 -12.95
CA PHE A 135 -6.00 -12.26 -12.47
C PHE A 135 -7.02 -11.41 -11.71
N HIS A 136 -8.31 -11.50 -12.05
CA HIS A 136 -9.39 -10.78 -11.37
C HIS A 136 -10.02 -11.59 -10.23
N SER A 137 -9.47 -12.78 -9.93
CA SER A 137 -9.95 -13.61 -8.83
C SER A 137 -9.68 -12.97 -7.47
N LYS A 138 -10.47 -13.39 -6.46
CA LYS A 138 -10.29 -12.95 -5.07
C LYS A 138 -8.91 -13.33 -4.50
N MET A 139 -8.32 -14.42 -4.98
CA MET A 139 -6.99 -14.86 -4.57
C MET A 139 -5.92 -13.91 -5.10
N SER A 140 -6.00 -13.50 -6.37
CA SER A 140 -5.06 -12.53 -6.93
C SER A 140 -5.24 -11.14 -6.30
N GLU A 141 -6.48 -10.72 -6.04
CA GLU A 141 -6.79 -9.50 -5.30
C GLU A 141 -6.15 -9.49 -3.90
N ALA A 142 -6.27 -10.61 -3.16
CA ALA A 142 -5.66 -10.76 -1.84
C ALA A 142 -4.12 -10.70 -1.90
N VAL A 143 -3.51 -11.38 -2.88
CA VAL A 143 -2.06 -11.34 -3.10
C VAL A 143 -1.59 -9.90 -3.37
N LEU A 144 -2.31 -9.14 -4.20
CA LEU A 144 -1.98 -7.74 -4.48
C LEU A 144 -2.06 -6.86 -3.21
N ILE A 145 -3.18 -6.94 -2.48
CA ILE A 145 -3.40 -6.11 -1.29
C ILE A 145 -2.39 -6.43 -0.19
N ASP A 146 -2.18 -7.72 0.09
CA ASP A 146 -1.25 -8.11 1.15
C ASP A 146 0.20 -7.81 0.78
N SER A 147 0.58 -7.98 -0.49
CA SER A 147 1.92 -7.61 -0.97
C SER A 147 2.16 -6.11 -0.85
N PHE A 148 1.15 -5.28 -1.15
CA PHE A 148 1.21 -3.84 -0.94
C PHE A 148 1.52 -3.51 0.53
N TRP A 149 0.77 -4.09 1.47
CA TRP A 149 0.96 -3.82 2.90
C TRP A 149 2.26 -4.40 3.45
N TRP A 150 2.64 -5.58 2.98
CA TRP A 150 3.90 -6.21 3.36
C TRP A 150 5.07 -5.31 2.94
N PHE A 151 5.05 -4.80 1.72
CA PHE A 151 6.06 -3.86 1.22
C PHE A 151 6.05 -2.53 1.97
N PHE A 152 4.87 -1.97 2.21
CA PHE A 152 4.70 -0.74 3.00
C PHE A 152 5.32 -0.87 4.39
N LEU A 153 5.02 -1.96 5.11
CA LEU A 153 5.59 -2.23 6.43
C LEU A 153 7.10 -2.42 6.32
N ASN A 154 7.57 -3.21 5.36
CA ASN A 154 8.99 -3.45 5.17
C ASN A 154 9.80 -2.15 5.00
N ARG A 155 9.25 -1.15 4.28
CA ARG A 155 9.96 0.07 3.94
C ARG A 155 9.82 1.20 4.96
N TYR A 156 8.62 1.37 5.54
CA TYR A 156 8.27 2.55 6.33
C TYR A 156 8.02 2.24 7.81
N HIS A 157 7.44 1.09 8.10
CA HIS A 157 7.04 0.71 9.47
C HIS A 157 7.28 -0.78 9.73
N PRO A 158 8.55 -1.23 9.84
CA PRO A 158 8.86 -2.66 9.96
C PRO A 158 8.16 -3.29 11.17
N SER A 159 7.57 -4.47 10.96
CA SER A 159 6.83 -5.17 12.01
C SER A 159 7.12 -6.66 11.94
N LYS A 160 7.95 -7.13 12.88
CA LYS A 160 8.31 -8.56 13.03
C LYS A 160 7.09 -9.44 13.33
N MET A 161 5.99 -8.87 13.81
CA MET A 161 4.76 -9.60 14.17
C MET A 161 3.75 -9.67 13.03
N VAL A 162 3.64 -8.63 12.20
CA VAL A 162 2.61 -8.54 11.15
C VAL A 162 3.12 -9.06 9.81
N GLN A 163 4.36 -8.75 9.43
CA GLN A 163 4.89 -9.15 8.13
C GLN A 163 4.85 -10.68 7.89
N PRO A 164 5.17 -11.55 8.86
CA PRO A 164 5.01 -13.00 8.67
C PRO A 164 3.56 -13.43 8.44
N LYS A 165 2.59 -12.77 9.08
CA LYS A 165 1.16 -13.07 8.92
C LYS A 165 0.66 -12.68 7.53
N LEU A 166 1.07 -11.51 7.04
CA LEU A 166 0.81 -11.07 5.67
C LEU A 166 1.45 -12.03 4.66
N PHE A 167 2.72 -12.39 4.86
CA PHE A 167 3.44 -13.33 4.00
C PHE A 167 2.74 -14.69 3.93
N ASN A 168 2.31 -15.24 5.06
CA ASN A 168 1.56 -16.50 5.09
C ASN A 168 0.25 -16.41 4.30
N ARG A 169 -0.49 -15.28 4.42
CA ARG A 169 -1.72 -15.07 3.65
C ARG A 169 -1.46 -14.90 2.15
N ILE A 170 -0.35 -14.25 1.78
CA ILE A 170 0.12 -14.15 0.39
C ILE A 170 0.40 -15.55 -0.16
N ALA A 171 1.22 -16.34 0.53
CA ALA A 171 1.60 -17.69 0.10
C ALA A 171 0.36 -18.59 -0.06
N HIS A 172 -0.56 -18.56 0.91
CA HIS A 172 -1.81 -19.33 0.86
C HIS A 172 -2.69 -18.96 -0.33
N ASN A 173 -2.91 -17.67 -0.58
CA ASN A 173 -3.71 -17.23 -1.71
C ASN A 173 -3.01 -17.47 -3.05
N TYR A 174 -1.68 -17.36 -3.10
CA TYR A 174 -0.89 -17.67 -4.27
C TYR A 174 -1.03 -19.15 -4.67
N VAL A 175 -0.90 -20.07 -3.71
CA VAL A 175 -1.10 -21.51 -3.96
C VAL A 175 -2.53 -21.80 -4.39
N LYS A 176 -3.54 -21.19 -3.74
CA LYS A 176 -4.94 -21.32 -4.18
C LYS A 176 -5.14 -20.82 -5.61
N LEU A 177 -4.53 -19.70 -5.97
CA LEU A 177 -4.59 -19.17 -7.34
C LEU A 177 -3.96 -20.17 -8.32
N LEU A 178 -2.81 -20.74 -7.97
CA LEU A 178 -2.09 -21.73 -8.77
C LEU A 178 -2.93 -22.98 -9.05
N LEU A 179 -3.65 -23.45 -8.03
CA LEU A 179 -4.53 -24.62 -8.12
C LEU A 179 -5.90 -24.30 -8.76
N SER A 180 -6.28 -23.03 -8.88
CA SER A 180 -7.58 -22.62 -9.44
C SER A 180 -7.62 -22.56 -10.97
N ALA A 181 -6.49 -22.75 -11.64
CA ALA A 181 -6.40 -22.73 -13.10
C ALA A 181 -7.01 -24.00 -13.70
N ASN A 182 -7.88 -23.84 -14.69
CA ASN A 182 -8.66 -24.95 -15.25
C ASN A 182 -7.79 -25.85 -16.15
N HIS A 183 -6.81 -25.25 -16.84
CA HIS A 183 -5.97 -25.94 -17.80
C HIS A 183 -4.47 -25.74 -17.47
N PRO A 184 -3.66 -26.81 -17.34
CA PRO A 184 -2.24 -26.71 -16.99
C PRO A 184 -1.45 -25.77 -17.91
N LYS A 185 -1.65 -25.86 -19.22
CA LYS A 185 -1.04 -24.94 -20.20
C LYS A 185 -1.33 -23.45 -19.92
N TYR A 186 -2.55 -23.07 -19.56
CA TYR A 186 -2.88 -21.67 -19.27
C TYR A 186 -2.37 -21.23 -17.92
N ARG A 187 -2.36 -22.13 -16.93
CA ARG A 187 -1.69 -21.92 -15.64
C ARG A 187 -0.24 -21.53 -15.86
N ASP A 188 0.51 -22.35 -16.58
CA ASP A 188 1.96 -22.16 -16.72
C ASP A 188 2.29 -20.85 -17.45
N VAL A 189 1.54 -20.53 -18.53
CA VAL A 189 1.68 -19.26 -19.25
C VAL A 189 1.31 -18.05 -18.37
N PHE A 190 0.28 -18.18 -17.53
CA PHE A 190 -0.13 -17.13 -16.60
C PHE A 190 0.92 -16.87 -15.53
N PHE A 191 1.40 -17.91 -14.87
CA PHE A 191 2.37 -17.79 -13.79
C PHE A 191 3.77 -17.38 -14.27
N GLN A 192 4.11 -17.63 -15.53
CA GLN A 192 5.36 -17.13 -16.13
C GLN A 192 5.46 -15.60 -16.09
N GLY A 193 4.35 -14.87 -16.24
CA GLY A 193 4.31 -13.40 -16.18
C GLY A 193 3.64 -12.83 -14.93
N TYR A 194 3.20 -13.68 -13.99
CA TYR A 194 2.39 -13.21 -12.85
C TYR A 194 3.14 -12.27 -11.92
N ALA A 195 4.43 -12.52 -11.68
CA ALA A 195 5.26 -11.66 -10.84
C ALA A 195 5.36 -10.24 -11.41
N ASP A 196 5.54 -10.11 -12.73
CA ASP A 196 5.59 -8.82 -13.42
C ASP A 196 4.25 -8.08 -13.36
N LEU A 197 3.14 -8.81 -13.55
CA LEU A 197 1.79 -8.26 -13.45
C LEU A 197 1.49 -7.77 -12.03
N LEU A 198 1.92 -8.54 -11.02
CA LEU A 198 1.79 -8.17 -9.62
C LEU A 198 2.64 -6.92 -9.31
N ALA A 199 3.88 -6.85 -9.80
CA ALA A 199 4.73 -5.68 -9.63
C ALA A 199 4.13 -4.42 -10.27
N GLN A 200 3.60 -4.53 -11.50
CA GLN A 200 2.86 -3.44 -12.16
C GLN A 200 1.64 -3.01 -11.34
N GLY A 201 0.89 -3.97 -10.81
CA GLY A 201 -0.26 -3.72 -9.93
C GLY A 201 0.14 -3.01 -8.64
N MET A 202 1.21 -3.46 -7.99
CA MET A 202 1.73 -2.84 -6.77
C MET A 202 2.17 -1.40 -7.04
N TYR A 203 2.94 -1.17 -8.10
CA TYR A 203 3.37 0.17 -8.49
C TYR A 203 2.17 1.09 -8.76
N ALA A 204 1.19 0.62 -9.53
CA ALA A 204 -0.03 1.37 -9.81
C ALA A 204 -0.84 1.67 -8.54
N ALA A 205 -0.91 0.73 -7.59
CA ALA A 205 -1.56 0.91 -6.30
C ALA A 205 -0.83 1.96 -5.44
N PHE A 206 0.50 1.93 -5.37
CA PHE A 206 1.29 2.93 -4.65
C PHE A 206 1.17 4.32 -5.26
N CYS A 207 1.23 4.46 -6.58
CA CYS A 207 1.02 5.73 -7.25
C CYS A 207 -0.40 6.29 -7.03
N ALA A 208 -1.41 5.41 -6.99
CA ALA A 208 -2.79 5.83 -6.77
C ALA A 208 -3.07 6.20 -5.29
N ALA A 209 -2.49 5.45 -4.34
CA ALA A 209 -2.61 5.70 -2.91
C ALA A 209 -1.82 6.93 -2.44
N PHE A 210 -0.63 7.14 -3.01
CA PHE A 210 0.33 8.16 -2.58
C PHE A 210 0.88 8.95 -3.79
N PRO A 211 0.04 9.78 -4.44
CA PRO A 211 0.43 10.52 -5.63
C PRO A 211 1.58 11.52 -5.39
N ASP A 212 1.79 11.97 -4.15
CA ASP A 212 2.86 12.92 -3.81
C ASP A 212 4.21 12.22 -3.56
N SER A 213 4.23 10.89 -3.43
CA SER A 213 5.43 10.08 -3.16
C SER A 213 5.93 9.28 -4.36
N TRP A 214 5.36 9.48 -5.56
CA TRP A 214 5.68 8.68 -6.76
C TRP A 214 7.17 8.59 -7.11
N ARG A 215 7.93 9.68 -6.86
CA ARG A 215 9.38 9.73 -7.12
C ARG A 215 10.17 8.71 -6.31
N GLN A 216 9.72 8.38 -5.09
CA GLN A 216 10.36 7.39 -4.25
C GLN A 216 10.21 5.97 -4.81
N PHE A 217 9.12 5.71 -5.55
CA PHE A 217 8.83 4.40 -6.12
C PHE A 217 9.61 4.14 -7.42
N GLN A 218 10.08 5.18 -8.11
CA GLN A 218 10.85 5.04 -9.35
C GLN A 218 12.33 4.72 -9.14
N GLY A 219 12.91 5.14 -8.01
CA GLY A 219 14.32 4.89 -7.70
C GLY A 219 14.65 3.45 -7.30
N ILE A 220 13.65 2.57 -7.20
CA ILE A 220 13.81 1.21 -6.67
C ILE A 220 14.33 0.24 -7.75
N SER A 221 14.04 0.49 -9.02
CA SER A 221 14.49 -0.37 -10.14
C SER A 221 15.95 -0.15 -10.56
N SER A 222 16.63 0.87 -10.03
CA SER A 222 18.01 1.21 -10.42
C SER A 222 19.08 0.76 -9.42
N VAL A 223 18.72 0.30 -8.22
CA VAL A 223 19.70 0.01 -7.16
C VAL A 223 20.07 -1.48 -7.08
N GLU A 224 19.28 -2.38 -7.67
CA GLU A 224 19.57 -3.84 -7.63
C GLU A 224 20.47 -4.36 -8.77
N TYR A 225 20.95 -3.49 -9.68
CA TYR A 225 21.90 -3.86 -10.74
C TYR A 225 23.33 -3.36 -10.51
N ALA A 226 23.63 -2.89 -9.30
CA ALA A 226 24.95 -2.41 -8.91
C ALA A 226 25.45 -3.12 -7.65
N THR A 227 25.58 -4.44 -7.70
CA THR A 227 26.61 -5.18 -6.94
C THR A 227 26.91 -6.50 -7.62
#